data_AF-A0A1R2D0B4-F1
#
_entry.id   AF-A0A1R2D0B4-F1
#
_cell.length_a   1.000
_cell.length_b   1.000
_cell.length_c   1.000
_cell.angle_alpha   90.00
_cell.angle_beta   90.00
_cell.angle_gamma   90.00
#
_symmetry.space_group_name_H-M   'P 1'
#
loop_
_entity.id
_entity.type
_entity.pdbx_description
1 polymer ?
#
loop_
_entity_poly.entity_id
_entity_poly.type
_entity_poly.pdbx_seq_one_letter_code
_entity_poly.pdbx_strand_id
1 'polypeptide(L)'
;MSLNFTSWWWENNEKQDIIISLTTNSKSLIVTIKDLDPITVDTPSTATGKDADIWDMFVGSELDILGKYTILKSCDPSTAVWNEAQGTRLLKIRDKLAEEIRKYENKQFPQRLLVKYHTNIPGGYNLRAIINQIGEFHSILAKYRPALANGIIGDSFPY
;
A
#
# COMPACT_ATOMS: atom_id res chain seq x y z
N MET A 1 9.75 -13.03 -0.85
CA MET A 1 9.06 -12.74 -2.12
C MET A 1 9.58 -11.39 -2.62
N SER A 2 9.61 -11.16 -3.93
CA SER A 2 9.88 -9.83 -4.50
C SER A 2 8.61 -9.26 -5.12
N LEU A 3 8.34 -7.98 -4.89
CA LEU A 3 7.30 -7.22 -5.59
C LEU A 3 7.94 -6.48 -6.75
N ASN A 4 7.48 -6.70 -7.97
CA ASN A 4 8.06 -6.15 -9.18
C ASN A 4 7.08 -5.22 -9.89
N PHE A 5 7.55 -4.00 -10.15
CA PHE A 5 6.81 -2.95 -10.82
C PHE A 5 7.60 -2.44 -12.01
N THR A 6 6.88 -1.91 -12.99
CA THR A 6 7.47 -1.24 -14.14
C THR A 6 6.98 0.19 -14.20
N SER A 7 7.88 1.09 -14.57
CA SER A 7 7.58 2.51 -14.77
C SER A 7 8.51 3.09 -15.82
N TRP A 8 8.42 4.40 -16.04
CA TRP A 8 9.33 5.15 -16.88
C TRP A 8 9.37 6.61 -16.45
N TRP A 9 10.51 7.27 -16.72
CA TRP A 9 10.65 8.72 -16.63
C TRP A 9 11.36 9.27 -17.87
N TRP A 10 11.34 10.59 -18.03
CA TRP A 10 12.10 11.28 -19.08
C TRP A 10 13.43 11.77 -18.52
N GLU A 11 14.51 11.50 -19.23
CA GLU A 11 15.85 11.97 -18.91
C GLU A 11 16.58 12.32 -20.21
N ASN A 12 17.11 13.54 -20.31
CA ASN A 12 17.83 14.02 -21.50
C ASN A 12 17.05 13.85 -22.83
N ASN A 13 15.73 14.11 -22.81
CA ASN A 13 14.81 13.89 -23.94
C ASN A 13 14.67 12.43 -24.40
N GLU A 14 15.13 11.47 -23.60
CA GLU A 14 14.95 10.04 -23.83
C GLU A 14 14.04 9.44 -22.75
N LYS A 15 13.21 8.49 -23.17
CA LYS A 15 12.35 7.74 -22.25
C LYS A 15 13.15 6.60 -21.64
N GLN A 16 13.30 6.64 -20.32
CA GLN A 16 13.97 5.60 -19.54
C GLN A 16 12.92 4.67 -18.96
N ASP A 17 12.88 3.43 -19.44
CA ASP A 17 12.05 2.37 -18.85
C ASP A 17 12.79 1.72 -17.68
N ILE A 18 12.08 1.54 -16.57
CA ILE A 18 12.67 1.04 -15.32
C ILE A 18 11.85 -0.12 -14.76
N ILE A 19 12.54 -1.02 -14.09
CA ILE A 19 11.97 -2.10 -13.31
C ILE A 19 12.35 -1.85 -11.84
N ILE A 20 11.36 -1.93 -10.97
CA ILE A 20 11.51 -1.67 -9.55
C ILE A 20 11.14 -2.96 -8.82
N SER A 21 12.12 -3.55 -8.13
CA SER A 21 11.99 -4.81 -7.42
C SER A 21 12.20 -4.58 -5.92
N LEU A 22 11.16 -4.74 -5.11
CA LEU A 22 11.25 -4.64 -3.65
C LEU A 22 11.22 -6.03 -3.03
N THR A 23 12.22 -6.36 -2.21
CA THR A 23 12.22 -7.62 -1.45
C THR A 23 11.46 -7.44 -0.13
N THR A 24 10.41 -8.25 0.08
CA THR A 24 9.48 -8.08 1.21
C THR A 24 10.12 -8.20 2.60
N ASN A 25 11.24 -8.91 2.71
CA ASN A 25 11.87 -9.22 4.01
C ASN A 25 12.95 -8.21 4.39
N SER A 26 13.75 -7.77 3.42
CA SER A 26 14.87 -6.84 3.64
C SER A 26 14.48 -5.39 3.43
N LYS A 27 13.31 -5.11 2.85
CA LYS A 27 12.88 -3.78 2.37
C LYS A 27 13.87 -3.12 1.40
N SER A 28 14.83 -3.89 0.88
CA SER A 28 15.77 -3.43 -0.12
C SER A 28 15.04 -3.27 -1.46
N LEU A 29 15.12 -2.08 -2.02
CA LEU A 29 14.57 -1.76 -3.33
C LEU A 29 15.70 -1.79 -4.36
N ILE A 30 15.50 -2.53 -5.45
CA ILE A 30 16.44 -2.60 -6.57
C ILE A 30 15.78 -1.92 -7.76
N VAL A 31 16.50 -1.01 -8.40
CA VAL A 31 16.09 -0.33 -9.62
C VAL A 31 16.95 -0.84 -10.76
N THR A 32 16.32 -1.40 -11.78
CA THR A 32 16.99 -1.82 -13.00
C THR A 32 16.58 -0.87 -14.12
N ILE A 33 17.55 -0.20 -14.71
CA ILE A 33 17.40 0.66 -15.88
C ILE A 33 18.03 -0.07 -17.06
N LYS A 34 17.46 0.10 -18.25
CA LYS A 34 17.99 -0.53 -19.46
C LYS A 34 19.48 -0.15 -19.66
N ASP A 35 20.31 -1.14 -19.99
CA ASP A 35 21.73 -0.99 -20.30
C ASP A 35 22.62 -0.45 -19.14
N LEU A 36 22.10 -0.45 -17.90
CA LEU A 36 22.84 -0.09 -16.69
C LEU A 36 22.85 -1.24 -15.67
N ASP A 37 23.86 -1.25 -14.80
CA ASP A 37 23.90 -2.17 -13.67
C ASP A 37 22.76 -1.87 -12.67
N PRO A 38 22.14 -2.90 -12.05
CA PRO A 38 21.09 -2.70 -11.05
C PRO A 38 21.55 -1.86 -9.86
N ILE A 39 20.76 -0.86 -9.50
CA ILE A 39 21.06 0.07 -8.41
C ILE A 39 20.25 -0.33 -7.18
N THR A 40 20.92 -0.53 -6.06
CA THR A 40 20.25 -0.75 -4.77
C THR A 40 19.93 0.59 -4.12
N VAL A 41 18.68 0.75 -3.71
CA VAL A 41 18.17 1.91 -2.98
C VAL A 41 17.79 1.42 -1.58
N ASP A 42 18.57 1.85 -0.58
CA ASP A 42 18.43 1.39 0.80
C ASP A 42 17.18 1.96 1.49
N THR A 43 16.78 3.16 1.12
CA THR A 43 15.63 3.87 1.69
C THR A 43 14.77 4.45 0.57
N PRO A 44 13.87 3.66 -0.04
CA PRO A 44 12.91 4.23 -0.97
C PRO A 44 11.99 5.18 -0.21
N SER A 45 11.59 6.28 -0.84
CA SER A 45 10.69 7.25 -0.24
C SER A 45 9.45 7.45 -1.11
N THR A 46 8.35 7.78 -0.45
CA THR A 46 7.14 8.28 -1.09
C THR A 46 7.40 9.65 -1.69
N ALA A 47 6.56 10.11 -2.62
CA ALA A 47 6.63 11.47 -3.14
C ALA A 47 6.54 12.57 -2.05
N THR A 48 6.08 12.23 -0.85
CA THR A 48 6.02 13.15 0.30
C THR A 48 7.29 13.18 1.16
N GLY A 49 8.34 12.43 0.77
CA GLY A 49 9.61 12.34 1.48
C GLY A 49 9.61 11.39 2.69
N LYS A 50 8.54 10.64 2.92
CA LYS A 50 8.50 9.60 3.95
C LYS A 50 9.04 8.28 3.41
N ASP A 51 9.72 7.51 4.25
CA ASP A 51 10.15 6.15 3.93
C ASP A 51 8.98 5.31 3.41
N ALA A 52 9.16 4.73 2.24
CA ALA A 52 8.20 3.85 1.61
C ALA A 52 8.46 2.41 2.04
N ASP A 53 7.39 1.65 2.25
CA ASP A 53 7.44 0.23 2.57
C ASP A 53 6.56 -0.58 1.59
N ILE A 54 6.50 -1.89 1.77
CA ILE A 54 5.64 -2.83 1.01
C ILE A 54 4.17 -2.38 0.93
N TRP A 55 3.69 -1.61 1.91
CA TRP A 55 2.30 -1.14 1.99
C TRP A 55 2.02 0.10 1.15
N ASP A 56 3.08 0.82 0.77
CA ASP A 56 3.02 2.03 -0.06
C ASP A 56 3.21 1.70 -1.54
N MET A 57 3.58 0.45 -1.86
CA MET A 57 3.81 -0.02 -3.22
C MET A 57 2.54 -0.60 -3.84
N PHE A 58 1.99 0.11 -4.82
CA PHE A 58 0.85 -0.34 -5.62
C PHE A 58 0.87 0.36 -6.98
N VAL A 59 0.18 -0.20 -7.97
CA VAL A 59 0.05 0.43 -9.29
C VAL A 59 -0.72 1.75 -9.16
N GLY A 60 -0.07 2.84 -9.54
CA GLY A 60 -0.53 4.22 -9.34
C GLY A 60 0.09 4.93 -8.13
N SER A 61 0.91 4.25 -7.32
CA SER A 61 1.63 4.90 -6.22
C SER A 61 2.76 5.79 -6.74
N GLU A 62 3.04 6.85 -5.98
CA GLU A 62 4.04 7.86 -6.31
C GLU A 62 5.25 7.72 -5.37
N LEU A 63 6.40 7.41 -5.93
CA LEU A 63 7.66 7.20 -5.23
C LEU A 63 8.71 8.18 -5.72
N ASP A 64 9.63 8.53 -4.84
CA ASP A 64 10.89 9.15 -5.22
C ASP A 64 11.95 8.05 -5.38
N ILE A 65 12.44 7.91 -6.60
CA ILE A 65 13.43 6.92 -6.99
C ILE A 65 14.62 7.68 -7.56
N LEU A 66 15.76 7.62 -6.85
CA LEU A 66 16.99 8.30 -7.26
C LEU A 66 16.81 9.82 -7.50
N GLY A 67 15.94 10.47 -6.70
CA GLY A 67 15.62 11.90 -6.84
C GLY A 67 14.63 12.20 -7.95
N LYS A 68 14.00 11.18 -8.55
CA LYS A 68 13.02 11.30 -9.62
C LYS A 68 11.64 10.87 -9.13
N TYR A 69 10.69 11.79 -9.26
CA TYR A 69 9.28 11.49 -9.04
C TYR A 69 8.79 10.45 -10.05
N THR A 70 8.36 9.30 -9.55
CA THR A 70 8.06 8.10 -10.34
C THR A 70 6.72 7.51 -9.94
N ILE A 71 5.83 7.33 -10.93
CA ILE A 71 4.53 6.68 -10.72
C ILE A 71 4.63 5.23 -11.16
N LEU A 72 4.32 4.27 -10.28
CA LEU A 72 4.31 2.84 -10.66
C LEU A 72 3.19 2.58 -11.69
N LYS A 73 3.55 2.17 -12.92
CA LYS A 73 2.59 2.10 -14.03
C LYS A 73 1.91 0.74 -14.17
N SER A 74 2.66 -0.33 -13.90
CA SER A 74 2.15 -1.71 -13.90
C SER A 74 3.02 -2.57 -12.99
N CYS A 75 2.57 -3.79 -12.74
CA CYS A 75 3.30 -4.78 -11.96
C CYS A 75 3.26 -6.15 -12.63
N ASP A 76 4.14 -7.04 -12.20
CA ASP A 76 4.07 -8.42 -12.65
C ASP A 76 2.82 -9.15 -12.07
N PRO A 77 2.42 -10.29 -12.66
CA PRO A 77 1.24 -11.03 -12.19
C PRO A 77 1.35 -11.49 -10.73
N SER A 78 2.56 -11.86 -10.27
CA SER A 78 2.77 -12.34 -8.91
C SER A 78 2.53 -11.24 -7.86
N THR A 79 2.96 -10.02 -8.17
CA THR A 79 2.79 -8.80 -7.39
C THR A 79 1.32 -8.38 -7.37
N ALA A 80 0.63 -8.47 -8.50
CA ALA A 80 -0.80 -8.20 -8.58
C ALA A 80 -1.60 -9.14 -7.67
N VAL A 81 -1.34 -10.45 -7.74
CA VAL A 81 -2.01 -11.47 -6.91
C VAL A 81 -1.73 -11.23 -5.42
N TRP A 82 -0.50 -10.91 -5.05
CA TRP A 82 -0.17 -10.60 -3.66
C TRP A 82 -0.88 -9.33 -3.16
N ASN A 83 -0.87 -8.26 -3.96
CA ASN A 83 -1.52 -7.00 -3.60
C ASN A 83 -3.03 -7.19 -3.43
N GLU A 84 -3.68 -7.94 -4.33
CA GLU A 84 -5.11 -8.27 -4.24
C GLU A 84 -5.42 -9.14 -3.01
N ALA A 85 -4.57 -10.14 -2.72
CA ALA A 85 -4.73 -10.98 -1.54
C ALA A 85 -4.63 -10.16 -0.24
N GLN A 86 -3.63 -9.27 -0.14
CA GLN A 86 -3.49 -8.37 1.01
C GLN A 86 -4.64 -7.36 1.09
N GLY A 87 -5.02 -6.76 -0.04
CA GLY A 87 -6.13 -5.81 -0.11
C GLY A 87 -7.43 -6.45 0.36
N THR A 88 -7.77 -7.62 -0.17
CA THR A 88 -8.96 -8.39 0.24
C THR A 88 -8.94 -8.74 1.72
N ARG A 89 -7.78 -9.17 2.25
CA ARG A 89 -7.62 -9.48 3.67
C ARG A 89 -7.87 -8.25 4.55
N LEU A 90 -7.25 -7.12 4.22
CA LEU A 90 -7.40 -5.87 4.97
C LEU A 90 -8.83 -5.32 4.91
N LEU A 91 -9.47 -5.36 3.73
CA LEU A 91 -10.86 -4.93 3.58
C LEU A 91 -11.81 -5.74 4.46
N LYS A 92 -11.61 -7.07 4.59
CA LYS A 92 -12.40 -7.90 5.51
C LYS A 92 -12.28 -7.44 6.97
N ILE A 93 -11.08 -7.09 7.41
CA ILE A 93 -10.83 -6.59 8.78
C ILE A 93 -11.54 -5.24 8.96
N ARG A 94 -11.35 -4.33 8.01
CA ARG A 94 -11.99 -3.01 7.98
C ARG A 94 -13.51 -3.14 8.06
N ASP A 95 -14.11 -3.99 7.22
CA ASP A 95 -15.56 -4.14 7.13
C ASP A 95 -16.15 -4.73 8.42
N LYS A 96 -15.45 -5.70 9.02
CA LYS A 96 -15.84 -6.25 10.33
C LYS A 96 -15.82 -5.19 11.44
N LEU A 97 -14.79 -4.32 11.46
CA LEU A 97 -14.76 -3.19 12.39
C LEU A 97 -15.91 -2.21 12.13
N ALA A 98 -16.18 -1.88 10.87
CA ALA A 98 -17.27 -0.99 10.49
C ALA A 98 -18.64 -1.52 10.95
N GLU A 99 -18.90 -2.82 10.76
CA GLU A 99 -20.13 -3.48 11.20
C GLU A 99 -20.30 -3.42 12.72
N GLU A 100 -19.23 -3.62 13.49
CA GLU A 100 -19.29 -3.52 14.95
C GLU A 100 -19.52 -2.08 15.43
N ILE A 101 -18.86 -1.09 14.82
CA ILE A 101 -19.02 0.33 15.17
C ILE A 101 -20.46 0.79 14.91
N ARG A 102 -21.09 0.34 13.82
CA ARG A 102 -22.48 0.68 13.47
C ARG A 102 -23.50 0.30 14.55
N LYS A 103 -23.17 -0.63 15.45
CA LYS A 103 -24.04 -1.00 16.58
C LYS A 103 -24.09 0.08 17.68
N TYR A 104 -23.11 0.98 17.72
CA TYR A 104 -23.00 2.03 18.74
C TYR A 104 -23.32 3.42 18.19
N GLU A 105 -23.02 3.69 16.91
CA GLU A 105 -23.30 4.97 16.29
C GLU A 105 -24.62 4.95 15.50
N ASN A 106 -25.70 5.43 16.12
CA ASN A 106 -27.03 5.45 15.49
C ASN A 106 -27.21 6.48 14.35
N LYS A 107 -26.29 7.44 14.12
CA LYS A 107 -26.49 8.53 13.13
C LYS A 107 -25.26 9.08 12.39
N GLN A 108 -24.02 8.73 12.75
CA GLN A 108 -22.83 9.39 12.19
C GLN A 108 -21.68 8.45 11.83
N PHE A 109 -21.97 7.21 11.40
CA PHE A 109 -20.91 6.38 10.82
C PHE A 109 -20.28 7.18 9.67
N PRO A 110 -18.99 7.58 9.74
CA PRO A 110 -18.48 8.57 8.83
C PRO A 110 -18.37 7.92 7.44
N GLN A 111 -19.36 8.14 6.57
CA GLN A 111 -19.35 7.59 5.21
C GLN A 111 -18.12 8.05 4.42
N ARG A 112 -17.55 9.20 4.80
CA ARG A 112 -16.24 9.69 4.33
C ARG A 112 -15.10 8.70 4.51
N LEU A 113 -15.26 7.69 5.36
CA LEU A 113 -14.26 6.66 5.59
C LEU A 113 -14.41 5.52 4.57
N LEU A 114 -15.58 5.29 3.97
CA LEU A 114 -15.80 4.20 2.98
C LEU A 114 -15.23 4.49 1.58
N VAL A 115 -14.19 5.32 1.47
CA VAL A 115 -13.51 5.60 0.20
C VAL A 115 -12.95 4.29 -0.36
N LYS A 116 -13.10 4.10 -1.68
CA LYS A 116 -12.48 2.98 -2.38
C LYS A 116 -10.99 3.23 -2.51
N TYR A 117 -10.19 2.44 -1.79
CA TYR A 117 -8.72 2.48 -1.86
C TYR A 117 -8.17 1.49 -2.88
N HIS A 118 -8.90 1.27 -3.96
CA HIS A 118 -8.48 0.40 -5.05
C HIS A 118 -8.89 1.01 -6.38
N THR A 119 -8.02 0.90 -7.38
CA THR A 119 -8.39 1.09 -8.78
C THR A 119 -8.85 -0.24 -9.37
N ASN A 120 -9.46 -0.22 -10.56
CA ASN A 120 -9.79 -1.46 -11.29
C ASN A 120 -8.56 -2.06 -11.99
N ILE A 121 -7.35 -1.61 -11.64
CA ILE A 121 -6.09 -2.00 -12.26
C ILE A 121 -5.46 -3.11 -11.39
N PRO A 122 -4.89 -4.17 -12.01
CA PRO A 122 -4.13 -5.18 -11.26
C PRO A 122 -3.03 -4.55 -10.41
N GLY A 123 -2.91 -4.99 -9.16
CA GLY A 123 -1.95 -4.43 -8.21
C GLY A 123 -2.28 -3.02 -7.72
N GLY A 124 -3.51 -2.53 -7.94
CA GLY A 124 -3.93 -1.16 -7.64
C GLY A 124 -4.55 -0.93 -6.26
N TYR A 125 -4.46 -1.87 -5.31
CA TYR A 125 -4.92 -1.63 -3.93
C TYR A 125 -3.90 -0.78 -3.17
N ASN A 126 -4.34 0.38 -2.68
CA ASN A 126 -3.56 1.21 -1.77
C ASN A 126 -3.65 0.63 -0.34
N LEU A 127 -2.74 -0.30 -0.04
CA LEU A 127 -2.74 -1.05 1.21
C LEU A 127 -2.52 -0.12 2.42
N ARG A 128 -1.60 0.85 2.33
CA ARG A 128 -1.36 1.84 3.39
C ARG A 128 -2.63 2.60 3.77
N ALA A 129 -3.40 3.06 2.80
CA ALA A 129 -4.64 3.79 3.07
C ALA A 129 -5.67 2.90 3.79
N ILE A 130 -5.78 1.63 3.41
CA ILE A 130 -6.67 0.67 4.09
C ILE A 130 -6.18 0.41 5.53
N ILE A 131 -4.87 0.24 5.75
CA ILE A 131 -4.27 0.06 7.08
C ILE A 131 -4.57 1.26 7.97
N ASN A 132 -4.35 2.48 7.47
CA ASN A 132 -4.65 3.70 8.22
C ASN A 132 -6.12 3.77 8.62
N GLN A 133 -7.02 3.43 7.70
CA GLN A 133 -8.45 3.39 7.99
C GLN A 133 -8.81 2.34 9.05
N ILE A 134 -8.20 1.16 9.00
CA ILE A 134 -8.39 0.14 10.02
C ILE A 134 -7.94 0.65 11.39
N GLY A 135 -6.81 1.37 11.46
CA GLY A 135 -6.35 2.03 12.68
C GLY A 135 -7.34 3.05 13.25
N GLU A 136 -7.97 3.85 12.37
CA GLU A 136 -9.04 4.78 12.77
C GLU A 136 -10.28 4.05 13.30
N PHE A 137 -10.76 3.02 12.58
CA PHE A 137 -11.91 2.22 13.00
C PHE A 137 -11.65 1.49 14.30
N HIS A 138 -10.46 0.92 14.47
CA HIS A 138 -10.05 0.32 15.74
C HIS A 138 -10.05 1.32 16.87
N SER A 139 -9.47 2.51 16.67
CA SER A 139 -9.47 3.58 17.67
C SER A 139 -10.87 4.02 18.08
N ILE A 140 -11.83 4.01 17.14
CA ILE A 140 -13.24 4.29 17.43
C ILE A 140 -13.88 3.14 18.22
N LEU A 141 -13.77 1.91 17.74
CA LEU A 141 -14.38 0.74 18.40
C LEU A 141 -13.79 0.52 19.79
N ALA A 142 -12.50 0.77 19.98
CA ALA A 142 -11.81 0.59 21.25
C ALA A 142 -12.35 1.52 22.35
N LYS A 143 -12.95 2.67 22.01
CA LYS A 143 -13.65 3.54 22.97
C LYS A 143 -14.91 2.88 23.54
N TYR A 144 -15.55 2.00 22.79
CA TYR A 144 -16.79 1.30 23.19
C TYR A 144 -16.52 -0.11 23.73
N ARG A 145 -15.68 -0.90 23.02
CA ARG A 145 -15.32 -2.28 23.36
C ARG A 145 -13.85 -2.59 22.99
N PRO A 146 -12.88 -2.29 23.86
CA PRO A 146 -11.46 -2.48 23.57
C PRO A 146 -11.07 -3.95 23.33
N ALA A 147 -11.63 -4.89 24.10
CA ALA A 147 -11.35 -6.32 23.92
C ALA A 147 -11.80 -6.85 22.55
N LEU A 148 -12.94 -6.37 22.05
CA LEU A 148 -13.45 -6.76 20.73
C LEU A 148 -12.63 -6.12 19.60
N ALA A 149 -12.25 -4.85 19.73
CA ALA A 149 -11.41 -4.15 18.76
C ALA A 149 -10.07 -4.87 18.57
N ASN A 150 -9.41 -5.25 19.67
CA ASN A 150 -8.17 -6.01 19.64
C ASN A 150 -8.36 -7.41 19.06
N GLY A 151 -9.46 -8.09 19.40
CA GLY A 151 -9.76 -9.42 18.87
C GLY A 151 -10.06 -9.46 17.38
N ILE A 152 -10.50 -8.34 16.77
CA ILE A 152 -10.77 -8.26 15.33
C ILE A 152 -9.49 -8.07 14.52
N ILE A 153 -8.59 -7.22 15.01
CA ILE A 153 -7.30 -6.95 14.35
C ILE A 153 -6.35 -8.14 14.53
N GLY A 154 -6.29 -8.70 15.75
CA GLY A 154 -5.36 -9.77 16.12
C GLY A 154 -3.88 -9.37 16.06
N ASP A 155 -2.99 -10.28 16.42
CA ASP A 155 -1.54 -9.99 16.52
C ASP A 155 -0.83 -9.87 15.15
N SER A 156 -1.52 -10.22 14.07
CA SER A 156 -0.97 -10.29 12.70
C SER A 156 -1.14 -9.00 11.88
N PHE A 157 -1.54 -7.91 12.53
CA PHE A 157 -1.78 -6.65 11.84
C PHE A 157 -0.48 -5.88 11.63
N PRO A 158 -0.25 -5.35 10.42
CA PRO A 158 0.93 -4.53 10.17
C PRO A 158 0.78 -3.19 10.91
N TYR A 159 1.56 -3.02 11.98
CA TYR A 159 1.75 -1.76 12.68
C TYR A 159 2.72 -0.85 11.93
#